data_AF-A0A939JCZ7-F1
#
_entry.id   AF-A0A939JCZ7-F1
#
_cell.length_a   1.000
_cell.length_b   1.000
_cell.length_c   1.000
_cell.angle_alpha   90.00
_cell.angle_beta   90.00
_cell.angle_gamma   90.00
#
_symmetry.space_group_name_H-M   'P 1'
#
loop_
_entity.id
_entity.type
_entity.pdbx_description
1 polymer ?
#
loop_
_entity_poly.entity_id
_entity_poly.type
_entity_poly.pdbx_seq_one_letter_code
_entity_poly.pdbx_strand_id
1 'polypeptide(L)'
;METADGSIIPKRHSSRTRWLAVSRDLLAKAGGPFSYGEQVQVQGISDELDGIYTIHDTMNRRHRHCVDVLVNEKECKSGMEGRWTEIKVTKIAPKPIWVAG
;
A
#
# COMPACT_ATOMS: atom_id res chain seq x y z
N MET A 1 -12.16 -11.80 1.94
CA MET A 1 -12.00 -10.50 2.62
C MET A 1 -11.97 -9.45 1.52
N GLU A 2 -12.69 -8.36 1.72
CA GLU A 2 -12.84 -7.26 0.75
C GLU A 2 -12.14 -6.02 1.31
N THR A 3 -11.40 -5.30 0.47
CA THR A 3 -10.71 -4.04 0.83
C THR A 3 -11.65 -2.84 0.71
N ALA A 4 -11.26 -1.70 1.27
CA ALA A 4 -12.09 -0.49 1.27
C ALA A 4 -12.41 0.07 -0.13
N ASP A 5 -11.66 -0.29 -1.17
CA ASP A 5 -11.96 0.02 -2.56
C ASP A 5 -12.88 -1.00 -3.25
N GLY A 6 -13.30 -2.05 -2.56
CA GLY A 6 -14.12 -3.15 -3.09
C GLY A 6 -13.32 -4.28 -3.75
N SER A 7 -11.98 -4.24 -3.70
CA SER A 7 -11.15 -5.32 -4.26
C SER A 7 -11.20 -6.58 -3.38
N ILE A 8 -11.27 -7.75 -4.02
CA ILE A 8 -11.28 -9.04 -3.33
C ILE A 8 -9.85 -9.49 -3.09
N ILE A 9 -9.46 -9.61 -1.82
CA ILE A 9 -8.13 -10.11 -1.45
C ILE A 9 -8.00 -11.56 -1.96
N PRO A 10 -6.99 -11.88 -2.79
CA PRO A 10 -6.77 -13.23 -3.28
C PRO A 10 -6.51 -14.23 -2.14
N LYS A 11 -6.97 -15.48 -2.29
CA LYS A 11 -6.68 -16.56 -1.32
C LYS A 11 -5.18 -16.81 -1.11
N ARG A 12 -4.34 -16.50 -2.10
CA ARG A 12 -2.88 -16.63 -2.07
C ARG A 12 -2.19 -15.26 -2.16
N HIS A 13 -2.64 -14.29 -1.37
CA HIS A 13 -1.94 -13.02 -1.26
C HIS A 13 -0.63 -13.20 -0.49
N SER A 14 0.32 -12.30 -0.74
CA SER A 14 1.57 -12.18 0.02
C SER A 14 2.12 -10.75 -0.14
N SER A 15 3.25 -10.44 0.49
CA SER A 15 4.01 -9.20 0.29
C SER A 15 4.18 -8.82 -1.19
N ARG A 16 4.28 -9.82 -2.07
CA ARG A 16 4.44 -9.68 -3.53
C ARG A 16 3.20 -9.18 -4.25
N THR A 17 2.02 -9.26 -3.61
CA THR A 17 0.79 -8.66 -4.13
C THR A 17 0.90 -7.13 -4.15
N ARG A 18 1.77 -6.55 -3.31
CA ARG A 18 2.08 -5.13 -3.26
C ARG A 18 0.82 -4.25 -3.12
N TRP A 19 -0.05 -4.63 -2.20
CA TRP A 19 -1.20 -3.81 -1.80
C TRP A 19 -0.85 -2.99 -0.56
N LEU A 20 -1.27 -1.73 -0.57
CA LEU A 20 -1.06 -0.79 0.52
C LEU A 20 -2.40 -0.36 1.09
N ALA A 21 -2.48 -0.38 2.42
CA ALA A 21 -3.50 0.31 3.18
C ALA A 21 -2.93 1.63 3.68
N VAL A 22 -3.66 2.72 3.48
CA VAL A 22 -3.25 4.04 3.98
C VAL A 22 -4.22 4.55 5.05
N SER A 23 -3.73 5.37 5.97
CA SER A 23 -4.58 6.09 6.90
C SER A 23 -5.55 7.04 6.16
N ARG A 24 -6.70 7.31 6.78
CA ARG A 24 -7.82 7.99 6.11
C ARG A 24 -7.48 9.42 5.67
N ASP A 25 -6.69 10.11 6.48
CA ASP A 25 -6.17 11.47 6.25
C ASP A 25 -5.25 11.56 5.03
N LEU A 26 -4.64 10.44 4.60
CA LEU A 26 -3.80 10.40 3.42
C LEU A 26 -4.60 10.23 2.11
N LEU A 27 -5.89 9.94 2.18
CA LEU A 27 -6.75 9.79 1.01
C LEU A 27 -7.36 11.11 0.55
N ALA A 28 -7.45 11.30 -0.76
CA ALA A 28 -8.00 12.47 -1.43
C ALA A 28 -9.43 12.79 -0.98
N LYS A 29 -10.25 11.76 -0.72
CA LYS A 29 -11.60 11.93 -0.16
C LYS A 29 -11.65 12.63 1.21
N ALA A 30 -10.53 12.64 1.93
CA ALA A 30 -10.37 13.30 3.22
C ALA A 30 -9.40 14.51 3.15
N GLY A 31 -9.00 14.94 1.94
CA GLY A 31 -8.06 16.04 1.73
C GLY A 31 -6.58 15.62 1.64
N GLY A 32 -6.29 14.32 1.62
CA GLY A 32 -4.93 13.80 1.48
C GLY A 32 -4.43 13.74 0.03
N PRO A 33 -3.16 13.39 -0.18
CA PRO A 33 -2.53 13.43 -1.50
C PRO A 33 -2.79 12.20 -2.39
N PHE A 34 -3.31 11.09 -1.85
CA PHE A 34 -3.40 9.81 -2.55
C PHE A 34 -4.84 9.37 -2.86
N SER A 35 -5.03 8.56 -3.90
CA SER A 35 -6.34 7.97 -4.23
C SER A 35 -6.28 6.44 -4.30
N TYR A 36 -7.42 5.78 -4.16
CA TYR A 36 -7.50 4.33 -4.41
C TYR A 36 -7.12 4.01 -5.86
N GLY A 37 -6.48 2.86 -6.06
CA GLY A 37 -5.97 2.40 -7.35
C GLY A 37 -4.68 3.09 -7.80
N GLU A 38 -4.19 4.08 -7.05
CA GLU A 38 -2.95 4.78 -7.38
C GLU A 38 -1.72 3.95 -6.98
N GLN A 39 -0.68 4.01 -7.82
CA GLN A 39 0.60 3.38 -7.53
C GLN A 39 1.54 4.37 -6.82
N VAL A 40 2.11 3.94 -5.70
CA VAL A 40 3.04 4.71 -4.89
C VAL A 40 4.32 3.91 -4.65
N GLN A 41 5.44 4.60 -4.62
CA GLN A 41 6.72 4.04 -4.20
C GLN A 41 6.80 4.12 -2.68
N VAL A 42 7.01 2.99 -2.03
CA VAL A 42 7.21 2.87 -0.58
C VAL A 42 8.69 2.53 -0.33
N GLN A 43 9.30 3.24 0.62
CA GLN A 43 10.70 3.07 1.01
C GLN A 43 10.87 3.19 2.53
N GLY A 44 11.83 2.47 3.09
CA GLY A 44 12.18 2.52 4.51
C GLY A 44 11.47 1.50 5.39
N ILE A 45 10.90 0.44 4.80
CA ILE A 45 10.38 -0.72 5.55
C ILE A 45 11.50 -1.76 5.69
N SER A 46 11.96 -2.29 4.57
CA SER A 46 13.10 -3.22 4.44
C SER A 46 13.41 -3.43 2.96
N ASP A 47 14.60 -3.92 2.61
CA ASP A 47 14.96 -4.18 1.21
C ASP A 47 13.99 -5.14 0.49
N GLU A 48 13.32 -6.02 1.24
CA GLU A 48 12.35 -6.99 0.70
C GLU A 48 10.95 -6.37 0.50
N LEU A 49 10.58 -5.44 1.37
CA LEU A 49 9.26 -4.79 1.39
C LEU A 49 9.25 -3.44 0.70
N ASP A 50 10.40 -2.82 0.45
CA ASP A 50 10.48 -1.60 -0.35
C ASP A 50 10.10 -1.89 -1.82
N GLY A 51 9.40 -0.96 -2.44
CA GLY A 51 8.91 -1.16 -3.81
C GLY A 51 7.68 -0.35 -4.16
N ILE A 52 7.08 -0.71 -5.30
CA ILE A 52 5.88 -0.06 -5.83
C ILE A 52 4.65 -0.80 -5.29
N TYR A 53 3.73 -0.06 -4.70
CA TYR A 53 2.48 -0.57 -4.16
C TYR A 53 1.28 0.11 -4.80
N THR A 54 0.15 -0.59 -4.81
CA THR A 54 -1.14 -0.04 -5.22
C THR A 54 -2.04 0.14 -4.00
N ILE A 55 -2.62 1.33 -3.85
CA ILE A 55 -3.48 1.65 -2.72
C ILE A 55 -4.87 1.04 -2.93
N HIS A 56 -5.18 -0.01 -2.17
CA HIS A 56 -6.48 -0.68 -2.23
C HIS A 56 -7.30 -0.49 -0.95
N ASP A 57 -6.65 -0.26 0.19
CA ASP A 57 -7.34 -0.31 1.47
C ASP A 57 -7.13 0.93 2.33
N THR A 58 -7.90 1.02 3.41
CA THR A 58 -7.87 2.14 4.34
C THR A 58 -7.88 1.66 5.77
N MET A 59 -6.93 2.16 6.52
CA MET A 59 -6.81 1.82 7.93
C MET A 59 -7.98 2.39 8.75
N ASN A 60 -8.22 1.79 9.91
CA ASN A 60 -9.18 2.30 10.88
C ASN A 60 -8.86 3.77 11.26
N ARG A 61 -9.91 4.59 11.44
CA ARG A 61 -9.86 6.05 11.71
C ARG A 61 -8.97 6.46 12.89
N ARG A 62 -8.67 5.54 13.82
CA ARG A 62 -7.75 5.81 14.94
C ARG A 62 -6.31 6.08 14.49
N HIS A 63 -5.91 5.56 13.33
CA HIS A 63 -4.57 5.71 12.79
C HIS A 63 -4.49 6.93 11.88
N ARG A 64 -3.42 7.73 12.01
CA ARG A 64 -3.16 8.95 11.22
C ARG A 64 -1.71 8.97 10.76
N HIS A 65 -1.45 9.45 9.54
CA HIS A 65 -0.12 9.43 8.92
C HIS A 65 0.59 8.07 8.99
N CYS A 66 -0.18 6.99 8.88
CA CYS A 66 0.32 5.61 8.89
C CYS A 66 0.00 4.93 7.57
N VAL A 67 0.83 3.94 7.21
CA VAL A 67 0.60 3.01 6.11
C VAL A 67 0.85 1.59 6.57
N ASP A 68 0.23 0.63 5.91
CA ASP A 68 0.33 -0.79 6.23
C ASP A 68 0.37 -1.62 4.94
N VAL A 69 1.27 -2.60 4.88
CA VAL A 69 1.49 -3.42 3.69
C VAL A 69 0.79 -4.75 3.85
N LEU A 70 0.10 -5.21 2.79
CA LEU A 70 -0.54 -6.52 2.82
C LEU A 70 0.53 -7.62 2.74
N VAL A 71 0.74 -8.31 3.85
CA VAL A 71 1.60 -9.50 3.97
C VAL A 71 0.76 -10.70 4.38
N ASN A 72 1.23 -11.91 4.07
CA ASN A 72 0.52 -13.12 4.54
C ASN A 72 0.95 -13.53 5.95
N GLU A 73 0.14 -14.36 6.61
CA GLU A 73 0.40 -14.81 7.98
C GLU A 73 1.74 -15.57 8.14
N LYS A 74 2.20 -16.27 7.08
CA LYS A 74 3.47 -16.99 7.12
C LYS A 74 4.67 -16.03 7.08
N GLU A 75 4.55 -14.95 6.32
CA GLU A 75 5.53 -13.87 6.22
C GLU A 75 5.60 -13.07 7.53
N CYS A 76 4.45 -12.79 8.17
CA CYS A 76 4.41 -12.24 9.54
C CYS A 76 5.22 -13.11 10.50
N LYS A 77 4.91 -14.42 10.55
CA LYS A 77 5.61 -15.39 11.42
C LYS A 77 7.11 -15.53 11.13
N SER A 78 7.57 -15.15 9.94
CA SER A 78 9.00 -15.08 9.60
C SER A 78 9.69 -13.77 9.99
N GLY A 79 8.99 -12.84 10.65
CA GLY A 79 9.54 -11.57 11.10
C GLY A 79 9.33 -10.40 10.13
N MET A 80 8.46 -10.55 9.12
CA MET A 80 8.04 -9.42 8.26
C MET A 80 6.93 -8.58 8.91
N GLU A 81 6.65 -8.78 10.20
CA GLU A 81 5.78 -7.93 11.00
C GLU A 81 6.62 -6.94 11.83
N GLY A 82 6.26 -5.67 11.80
CA GLY A 82 7.00 -4.62 12.48
C GLY A 82 6.27 -3.29 12.47
N ARG A 83 6.63 -2.41 13.39
CA ARG A 83 6.20 -1.00 13.34
C ARG A 83 7.38 -0.17 12.88
N TRP A 84 7.43 0.06 11.57
CA TRP A 84 8.48 0.90 10.99
C TRP A 84 8.13 2.37 11.15
N THR A 85 9.14 3.17 11.48
CA THR A 85 9.07 4.63 11.54
C THR A 85 9.79 5.21 10.33
N GLU A 86 9.41 6.43 9.92
CA GLU A 86 10.09 7.15 8.83
C GLU A 86 9.93 6.54 7.43
N ILE A 87 8.85 5.77 7.22
CA ILE A 87 8.48 5.27 5.89
C ILE A 87 8.20 6.45 4.95
N LYS A 88 8.84 6.44 3.78
CA LYS A 88 8.60 7.41 2.70
C LYS A 88 7.65 6.83 1.68
N VAL A 89 6.59 7.56 1.39
CA VAL A 89 5.61 7.19 0.36
C VAL A 89 5.58 8.30 -0.68
N THR A 90 5.95 7.97 -1.92
CA THR A 90 6.04 8.92 -3.02
C THR A 90 5.09 8.53 -4.15
N LYS A 91 4.34 9.49 -4.67
CA LYS A 91 3.47 9.28 -5.82
C LYS A 91 4.30 9.02 -7.07
N ILE A 92 3.99 7.95 -7.80
CA ILE A 92 4.65 7.65 -9.06
C ILE A 92 3.92 8.42 -10.17
N ALA A 93 4.70 9.10 -11.02
CA ALA A 93 4.15 9.80 -12.18
C ALA A 93 3.40 8.80 -13.10
N PRO A 94 2.37 9.25 -13.83
CA PRO A 94 1.63 8.37 -14.74
C PRO A 94 2.59 7.70 -15.73
N LYS A 95 2.38 6.39 -15.97
CA LYS A 95 3.20 5.62 -16.91
C LYS A 95 3.15 6.30 -18.29
N PRO A 96 4.30 6.39 -19.00
CA PRO A 96 4.28 6.92 -20.36
C PRO A 96 3.37 6.05 -21.23
N ILE A 97 2.44 6.70 -21.95
CA ILE A 97 1.57 6.03 -22.91
C ILE A 97 2.43 5.76 -24.14
N TRP A 98 2.76 4.49 -24.37
CA TRP A 98 3.40 4.07 -25.60
C TRP A 98 2.32 3.57 -26.56
N VAL A 99 2.26 4.16 -27.74
CA VAL A 99 1.39 3.71 -28.84
C VAL A 99 2.28 2.99 -29.84
N ALA A 100 2.02 1.70 -30.06
CA ALA A 100 2.67 0.95 -31.12
C ALA A 100 2.20 1.49 -32.48
N GLY A 101 3.15 1.79 -33.36
CA GLY A 101 2.88 2.09 -34.78
C GLY A 101 2.76 0.83 -35.61
#